data_AF-A0A6J4UXY9-F1
#
_entry.id   AF-A0A6J4UXY9-F1
#
_cell.length_a   1.000
_cell.length_b   1.000
_cell.length_c   1.000
_cell.angle_alpha   90.00
_cell.angle_beta   90.00
_cell.angle_gamma   90.00
#
_symmetry.space_group_name_H-M   'P 1'
#
loop_
_entity.id
_entity.type
_entity.pdbx_description
1 polymer ?
#
loop_
_entity_poly.entity_id
_entity_poly.type
_entity_poly.pdbx_seq_one_letter_code
_entity_poly.pdbx_strand_id
1 'polypeptide(L)'
;MHEDATNSATRPDDEPDDPVFVPTPPTPDQLAWLRERSGGDDAALASRLRRYREQEGWSHDQLAAHLGLNVASLDRLGLSGIPRSDRFAGDVRAIAAANGIVAEQLMHLLRAVESRNAFTGSAAARRIVAAARDHDDPTPAEDRPGAPSATSDDRPEDNYR
;
A
#
# COMPACT_ATOMS: atom_id res chain seq x y z
N MET A 1 -0.71 -84.40 7.93
CA MET A 1 -1.39 -83.09 7.90
C MET A 1 -0.27 -82.04 7.94
N HIS A 2 0.51 -81.79 6.88
CA HIS A 2 0.21 -81.41 5.49
C HIS A 2 -0.66 -80.15 5.37
N GLU A 3 -0.08 -79.20 4.62
CA GLU A 3 -0.65 -78.01 3.93
C GLU A 3 -0.60 -76.69 4.73
N ASP A 4 0.30 -75.73 4.46
CA ASP A 4 0.68 -74.98 3.23
C ASP A 4 -0.22 -73.74 2.99
N ALA A 5 0.36 -72.76 2.29
CA ALA A 5 -0.15 -71.48 1.79
C ALA A 5 -0.18 -70.30 2.80
N THR A 6 0.85 -69.46 2.85
CA THR A 6 1.10 -68.33 1.93
C THR A 6 -0.14 -67.46 1.69
N ASN A 7 -0.17 -66.28 2.30
CA ASN A 7 -0.76 -65.13 1.61
C ASN A 7 -0.04 -63.83 1.98
N SER A 8 0.97 -63.56 1.18
CA SER A 8 1.51 -62.24 0.90
C SER A 8 0.40 -61.34 0.40
N ALA A 9 -0.05 -60.38 1.22
CA ALA A 9 -0.75 -59.21 0.74
C ALA A 9 0.10 -57.97 1.03
N THR A 10 1.28 -57.93 0.39
CA THR A 10 1.92 -56.67 0.03
C THR A 10 0.90 -55.90 -0.80
N ARG A 11 0.29 -54.87 -0.23
CA ARG A 11 -0.42 -53.84 -0.97
C ARG A 11 0.65 -52.84 -1.43
N PRO A 12 1.04 -52.79 -2.71
CA PRO A 12 1.70 -51.61 -3.23
C PRO A 12 0.58 -50.60 -3.48
N ASP A 13 0.12 -49.93 -2.43
CA ASP A 13 -0.44 -48.58 -2.61
C ASP A 13 0.76 -47.65 -2.85
N ASP A 14 1.46 -47.90 -3.95
CA ASP A 14 2.35 -46.97 -4.65
C ASP A 14 1.41 -46.02 -5.37
N GLU A 15 0.73 -45.18 -4.56
CA GLU A 15 -0.02 -44.05 -5.06
C GLU A 15 1.01 -43.18 -5.78
N PRO A 16 0.88 -42.96 -7.11
CA PRO A 16 1.85 -42.15 -7.82
C PRO A 16 1.86 -40.79 -7.15
N ASP A 17 3.01 -40.45 -6.56
CA ASP A 17 3.32 -39.17 -5.92
C ASP A 17 2.71 -38.06 -6.79
N ASP A 18 1.54 -37.56 -6.36
CA ASP A 18 0.77 -36.60 -7.12
C ASP A 18 1.72 -35.41 -7.33
N PRO A 19 2.07 -35.06 -8.57
CA PRO A 19 3.18 -34.15 -8.84
C PRO A 19 2.88 -32.85 -8.11
N VAL A 20 3.64 -32.60 -7.04
CA VAL A 20 3.50 -31.41 -6.23
C VAL A 20 3.62 -30.25 -7.20
N PHE A 21 2.52 -29.55 -7.45
CA PHE A 21 2.53 -28.41 -8.34
C PHE A 21 3.39 -27.36 -7.67
N VAL A 22 4.68 -27.32 -8.04
CA VAL A 22 5.59 -26.29 -7.61
C VAL A 22 5.37 -25.14 -8.59
N PRO A 23 4.66 -24.06 -8.20
CA PRO A 23 4.51 -22.92 -9.07
C PRO A 23 5.90 -22.39 -9.40
N THR A 24 6.27 -22.47 -10.68
CA THR A 24 7.54 -21.95 -11.20
C THR A 24 7.72 -20.52 -10.70
N PRO A 25 8.84 -20.19 -10.04
CA PRO A 25 9.08 -18.83 -9.60
C PRO A 25 9.06 -17.90 -10.81
N PRO A 26 8.46 -16.71 -10.70
CA PRO A 26 8.42 -15.75 -11.80
C PRO A 26 9.85 -15.40 -12.22
N THR A 27 10.06 -15.25 -13.53
CA THR A 27 11.38 -14.86 -14.06
C THR A 27 11.70 -13.40 -13.71
N PRO A 28 12.98 -13.00 -13.68
CA PRO A 28 13.36 -11.60 -13.45
C PRO A 28 12.69 -10.63 -14.41
N ASP A 29 12.50 -11.01 -15.68
CA ASP A 29 11.80 -10.20 -16.69
C ASP A 29 10.30 -10.09 -16.38
N GLN A 30 9.66 -11.15 -15.89
CA GLN A 30 8.27 -11.08 -15.43
C GLN A 30 8.12 -10.16 -14.22
N LEU A 31 9.08 -10.21 -13.29
CA LEU A 31 9.11 -9.30 -12.14
C LEU A 31 9.33 -7.85 -12.55
N ALA A 32 10.24 -7.59 -13.50
CA ALA A 32 10.48 -6.25 -14.06
C ALA A 32 9.24 -5.73 -14.80
N TRP A 33 8.63 -6.54 -15.67
CA TRP A 33 7.40 -6.19 -16.39
C TRP A 33 6.24 -5.91 -15.42
N LEU A 34 6.10 -6.70 -14.35
CA LEU A 34 5.08 -6.47 -13.32
C LEU A 34 5.34 -5.19 -12.52
N ARG A 35 6.60 -4.86 -12.19
CA ARG A 35 6.97 -3.58 -11.54
C ARG A 35 6.70 -2.37 -12.43
N GLU A 36 6.99 -2.48 -13.72
CA GLU A 36 6.72 -1.44 -14.72
C GLU A 36 5.21 -1.25 -14.91
N ARG A 37 4.47 -2.36 -15.02
CA ARG A 37 3.02 -2.36 -15.26
C ARG A 37 2.19 -1.96 -14.05
N SER A 38 2.71 -2.19 -12.84
CA SER A 38 2.12 -1.64 -11.62
C SER A 38 2.37 -0.14 -11.47
N GLY A 39 2.99 0.53 -12.46
CA GLY A 39 2.70 1.93 -12.81
C GLY A 39 2.88 2.96 -11.70
N GLY A 40 3.71 2.68 -10.68
CA GLY A 40 3.78 3.53 -9.49
C GLY A 40 2.46 3.63 -8.70
N ASP A 41 1.49 2.76 -8.99
CA ASP A 41 0.18 2.77 -8.37
C ASP A 41 0.29 2.33 -6.91
N ASP A 42 -0.23 3.17 -6.03
CA ASP A 42 -0.36 2.89 -4.60
C ASP A 42 -1.32 1.72 -4.30
N ALA A 43 -1.83 1.05 -5.34
CA ALA A 43 -2.73 -0.10 -5.30
C ALA A 43 -2.01 -1.46 -5.11
N ALA A 44 -0.69 -1.53 -5.31
CA ALA A 44 0.09 -2.76 -5.16
C ALA A 44 0.72 -2.89 -3.77
N LEU A 45 0.75 -4.12 -3.22
CA LEU A 45 1.40 -4.39 -1.94
C LEU A 45 2.91 -4.08 -1.97
N ALA A 46 3.55 -4.23 -3.14
CA ALA A 46 4.94 -3.85 -3.39
C ALA A 46 5.24 -2.38 -3.02
N SER A 47 4.33 -1.44 -3.31
CA SER A 47 4.52 -0.02 -2.95
C SER A 47 4.59 0.15 -1.42
N ARG A 48 3.70 -0.53 -0.69
CA ARG A 48 3.67 -0.49 0.78
C ARG A 48 4.90 -1.11 1.42
N LEU A 49 5.34 -2.27 0.90
CA LEU A 49 6.56 -2.94 1.36
C LEU A 49 7.82 -2.10 1.09
N ARG A 50 7.90 -1.46 -0.08
CA ARG A 50 9.00 -0.55 -0.42
C ARG A 50 9.08 0.63 0.56
N ARG A 51 7.95 1.30 0.82
CA ARG A 51 7.90 2.43 1.77
C ARG A 51 8.31 1.99 3.18
N TYR A 52 7.82 0.85 3.64
CA TYR A 52 8.21 0.31 4.95
C TYR A 52 9.72 0.11 5.04
N ARG A 53 10.30 -0.50 4.01
CA ARG A 53 11.74 -0.77 3.92
C ARG A 53 12.57 0.53 3.94
N GLU A 54 12.18 1.51 3.13
CA GLU A 54 12.85 2.82 3.06
C GLU A 54 12.78 3.56 4.40
N GLN A 55 11.65 3.46 5.11
CA GLN A 55 11.47 4.10 6.42
C GLN A 55 12.27 3.42 7.53
N GLU A 56 12.34 2.09 7.52
CA GLU A 56 13.11 1.32 8.49
C GLU A 56 14.61 1.26 8.16
N GLY A 57 15.01 1.71 6.96
CA GLY A 57 16.37 1.55 6.46
C GLY A 57 16.75 0.08 6.24
N TRP A 58 15.76 -0.79 5.99
CA TRP A 58 16.00 -2.21 5.81
C TRP A 58 16.48 -2.53 4.39
N SER A 59 17.25 -3.60 4.25
CA SER A 59 17.52 -4.22 2.95
C SER A 59 16.35 -5.11 2.52
N HIS A 60 16.38 -5.56 1.27
CA HIS A 60 15.40 -6.51 0.76
C HIS A 60 15.46 -7.84 1.54
N ASP A 61 16.67 -8.33 1.84
CA ASP A 61 16.89 -9.55 2.64
C ASP A 61 16.39 -9.42 4.07
N GLN A 62 16.60 -8.26 4.71
CA GLN A 62 16.14 -8.02 6.07
C GLN A 62 14.62 -8.04 6.18
N LEU A 63 13.93 -7.45 5.20
CA LEU A 63 12.47 -7.50 5.14
C LEU A 63 11.96 -8.93 4.90
N ALA A 64 12.63 -9.70 4.03
CA ALA A 64 12.28 -11.08 3.78
C ALA A 64 12.46 -11.93 5.06
N ALA A 65 13.61 -11.80 5.73
CA ALA A 65 13.89 -12.48 6.99
C ALA A 65 12.89 -12.11 8.10
N HIS A 66 12.49 -10.84 8.19
CA HIS A 66 11.49 -10.39 9.16
C HIS A 66 10.13 -11.05 8.96
N LEU A 67 9.74 -11.31 7.70
CA LEU A 67 8.49 -11.99 7.34
C LEU A 67 8.62 -13.52 7.30
N GLY A 68 9.79 -14.08 7.62
CA GLY A 68 10.07 -15.51 7.49
C GLY A 68 10.07 -16.01 6.04
N LEU A 69 10.34 -15.11 5.08
CA LEU A 69 10.35 -15.39 3.65
C LEU A 69 11.76 -15.41 3.06
N ASN A 70 11.90 -16.08 1.92
CA ASN A 70 13.01 -15.83 1.01
C ASN A 70 12.70 -14.60 0.12
N VAL A 71 13.74 -14.02 -0.48
CA VAL A 71 13.61 -12.83 -1.34
C VAL A 71 12.67 -13.03 -2.54
N ALA A 72 12.71 -14.21 -3.17
CA ALA A 72 11.84 -14.51 -4.30
C ALA A 72 10.35 -14.58 -3.91
N SER A 73 10.05 -15.04 -2.69
CA SER A 73 8.70 -15.02 -2.11
C SER A 73 8.26 -13.61 -1.73
N LEU A 74 9.19 -12.74 -1.35
CA LEU A 74 8.88 -11.33 -1.06
C LEU A 74 8.48 -10.58 -2.34
N ASP A 75 9.12 -10.86 -3.47
CA ASP A 75 8.71 -10.33 -4.77
C ASP A 75 7.30 -10.82 -5.16
N ARG A 76 6.99 -12.11 -4.96
CA ARG A 76 5.61 -12.64 -5.16
C ARG A 76 4.59 -11.98 -4.25
N LEU A 77 4.93 -11.76 -2.97
CA LEU A 77 4.07 -11.04 -2.03
C LEU A 77 3.79 -9.62 -2.55
N GLY A 78 4.78 -8.94 -3.10
CA GLY A 78 4.63 -7.60 -3.68
C GLY A 78 3.61 -7.53 -4.83
N LEU A 79 3.38 -8.63 -5.55
CA LEU A 79 2.38 -8.73 -6.62
C LEU A 79 0.94 -8.89 -6.10
N SER A 80 0.78 -9.16 -4.81
CA SER A 80 -0.55 -9.27 -4.21
C SER A 80 -1.24 -7.90 -4.17
N GLY A 81 -2.57 -7.90 -4.30
CA GLY A 81 -3.37 -6.70 -4.14
C GLY A 81 -3.37 -6.21 -2.69
N ILE A 82 -3.68 -4.94 -2.48
CA ILE A 82 -3.85 -4.39 -1.13
C ILE A 82 -5.13 -4.95 -0.49
N PRO A 83 -5.07 -5.41 0.77
CA PRO A 83 -6.26 -5.83 1.52
C PRO A 83 -7.31 -4.73 1.59
N ARG A 84 -8.57 -5.07 1.29
CA ARG A 84 -9.68 -4.13 1.37
C ARG A 84 -10.02 -3.80 2.82
N SER A 85 -10.42 -2.56 3.11
CA SER A 85 -10.68 -2.11 4.48
C SER A 85 -11.86 -2.82 5.13
N ASP A 86 -12.90 -3.16 4.37
CA ASP A 86 -14.09 -3.88 4.83
C ASP A 86 -13.84 -5.37 5.12
N ARG A 87 -12.83 -5.97 4.48
CA ARG A 87 -12.47 -7.40 4.61
C ARG A 87 -11.02 -7.64 4.98
N PHE A 88 -10.38 -6.68 5.63
CA PHE A 88 -8.94 -6.63 5.84
C PHE A 88 -8.37 -7.92 6.42
N ALA A 89 -8.94 -8.42 7.52
CA ALA A 89 -8.47 -9.64 8.16
C ALA A 89 -8.65 -10.91 7.31
N GLY A 90 -9.64 -10.93 6.42
CA GLY A 90 -9.88 -12.02 5.48
C GLY A 90 -8.85 -12.00 4.34
N ASP A 91 -8.67 -10.83 3.73
CA ASP A 91 -7.69 -10.64 2.64
C ASP A 91 -6.25 -10.89 3.13
N VAL A 92 -5.89 -10.44 4.33
CA VAL A 92 -4.56 -10.72 4.93
C VAL A 92 -4.34 -12.23 5.11
N ARG A 93 -5.34 -12.97 5.60
CA ARG A 93 -5.24 -14.43 5.74
C ARG A 93 -5.10 -15.13 4.40
N ALA A 94 -5.83 -14.70 3.38
CA ALA A 94 -5.74 -15.28 2.04
C ALA A 94 -4.35 -15.04 1.41
N ILE A 95 -3.83 -13.82 1.50
CA ILE A 95 -2.48 -13.47 1.02
C ILE A 95 -1.43 -14.26 1.80
N ALA A 96 -1.58 -14.35 3.13
CA ALA A 96 -0.65 -15.05 3.98
C ALA A 96 -0.56 -16.54 3.65
N ALA A 97 -1.72 -17.19 3.46
CA ALA A 97 -1.80 -18.58 3.04
C ALA A 97 -1.17 -18.81 1.66
N ALA A 98 -1.43 -17.92 0.68
CA ALA A 98 -0.90 -18.04 -0.67
C ALA A 98 0.64 -17.88 -0.75
N ASN A 99 1.25 -17.19 0.21
CA ASN A 99 2.69 -16.93 0.24
C ASN A 99 3.45 -17.71 1.32
N GLY A 100 2.75 -18.52 2.13
CA GLY A 100 3.36 -19.31 3.20
C GLY A 100 3.89 -18.47 4.37
N ILE A 101 3.24 -17.35 4.70
CA ILE A 101 3.63 -16.48 5.83
C ILE A 101 2.63 -16.53 6.98
N VAL A 102 3.10 -16.14 8.16
CA VAL A 102 2.24 -15.98 9.35
C VAL A 102 1.37 -14.73 9.17
N ALA A 103 0.05 -14.91 9.15
CA ALA A 103 -0.90 -13.84 8.91
C ALA A 103 -0.78 -12.67 9.91
N GLU A 104 -0.46 -12.96 11.17
CA GLU A 104 -0.24 -11.93 12.21
C GLU A 104 0.95 -11.02 11.90
N GLN A 105 2.06 -11.58 11.39
CA GLN A 105 3.24 -10.79 11.01
C GLN A 105 2.92 -9.85 9.85
N LEU A 106 2.22 -10.35 8.81
CA LEU A 106 1.76 -9.51 7.71
C LEU A 106 0.81 -8.42 8.20
N MET A 107 -0.11 -8.76 9.10
CA MET A 107 -1.06 -7.80 9.68
C MET A 107 -0.34 -6.67 10.43
N HIS A 108 0.62 -7.00 11.29
CA HIS A 108 1.40 -6.03 12.04
C HIS A 108 2.19 -5.10 11.12
N LEU A 109 2.85 -5.65 10.10
CA LEU A 109 3.56 -4.84 9.11
C LEU A 109 2.63 -3.86 8.40
N LEU A 110 1.47 -4.34 7.91
CA LEU A 110 0.54 -3.48 7.17
C LEU A 110 -0.07 -2.38 8.04
N ARG A 111 -0.35 -2.66 9.31
CA ARG A 111 -0.78 -1.65 10.29
C ARG A 111 0.32 -0.64 10.61
N ALA A 112 1.58 -1.09 10.71
CA ALA A 112 2.71 -0.18 10.89
C ALA A 112 2.85 0.79 9.70
N VAL A 113 2.71 0.29 8.47
CA VAL A 113 2.71 1.12 7.26
C VAL A 113 1.53 2.10 7.22
N GLU A 114 0.32 1.63 7.53
CA GLU A 114 -0.88 2.46 7.52
C GLU A 114 -0.82 3.60 8.55
N SER A 115 -0.44 3.29 9.79
CA SER A 115 -0.31 4.29 10.86
C SER A 115 0.68 5.39 10.47
N ARG A 116 1.82 5.02 9.91
CA ARG A 116 2.84 5.98 9.46
C ARG A 116 2.38 6.82 8.28
N ASN A 117 1.70 6.21 7.30
CA ASN A 117 1.12 6.95 6.17
C ASN A 117 0.07 7.97 6.65
N ALA A 118 -0.70 7.65 7.69
CA ALA A 118 -1.62 8.60 8.30
C ALA A 118 -0.88 9.81 8.93
N PHE A 119 0.28 9.56 9.57
CA PHE A 119 1.11 10.63 10.14
C PHE A 119 1.79 11.50 9.07
N THR A 120 2.36 10.90 8.02
CA THR A 120 3.04 11.67 6.95
C THR A 120 2.04 12.48 6.12
N GLY A 121 0.87 11.92 5.81
CA GLY A 121 -0.22 12.65 5.14
C GLY A 121 -0.72 13.83 5.97
N SER A 122 -0.90 13.64 7.28
CA SER A 122 -1.31 14.74 8.17
C SER A 122 -0.24 15.84 8.30
N ALA A 123 1.04 15.48 8.36
CA ALA A 123 2.13 16.45 8.47
C ALA A 123 2.28 17.31 7.19
N ALA A 124 2.16 16.69 6.01
CA ALA A 124 2.17 17.43 4.74
C ALA A 124 0.99 18.41 4.65
N ALA A 125 -0.22 17.98 5.01
CA ALA A 125 -1.40 18.84 5.06
C ALA A 125 -1.21 20.01 6.06
N ARG A 126 -0.64 19.75 7.25
CA ARG A 126 -0.34 20.81 8.24
C ARG A 126 0.69 21.82 7.75
N ARG A 127 1.72 21.40 7.00
CA ARG A 127 2.71 22.31 6.42
C ARG A 127 2.10 23.23 5.35
N ILE A 128 1.18 22.72 4.54
CA ILE A 128 0.46 23.53 3.55
C ILE A 128 -0.40 24.60 4.26
N VAL A 129 -1.09 24.23 5.34
CA VAL A 129 -1.87 25.18 6.14
C VAL A 129 -0.99 26.21 6.86
N ALA A 130 0.19 25.82 7.34
CA ALA A 130 1.14 26.73 7.97
C ALA A 130 1.73 27.73 6.97
N ALA A 131 2.08 27.28 5.75
CA ALA A 131 2.59 28.14 4.68
C ALA A 131 1.51 29.10 4.14
N ALA A 132 0.24 28.69 4.09
CA ALA A 132 -0.85 29.57 3.67
C ALA A 132 -1.11 30.72 4.65
N ARG A 133 -0.86 30.52 5.95
CA ARG A 133 -1.00 31.58 6.97
C ARG A 133 0.12 32.61 6.94
N ASP A 134 1.27 32.27 6.38
CA ASP A 134 2.43 33.17 6.24
C ASP A 134 2.28 34.15 5.05
N HIS A 135 1.22 33.98 4.24
CA HIS A 135 0.87 34.88 3.13
C HIS A 135 -0.32 35.80 3.40
N ASP A 136 -0.93 35.72 4.59
CA ASP A 136 -1.94 36.68 5.07
C ASP A 136 -1.27 37.77 5.92
N ASP A 137 -0.15 38.34 5.45
CA ASP A 137 0.29 39.65 5.93
C ASP A 137 -0.47 40.69 5.09
N PRO A 138 -1.50 41.36 5.65
CA PRO A 138 -2.16 42.45 4.96
C PRO A 138 -1.11 43.54 4.73
N THR A 139 -0.78 43.79 3.46
CA THR A 139 -0.12 45.03 3.04
C THR A 139 -0.78 46.19 3.79
N PRO A 140 -0.04 46.97 4.59
CA PRO A 140 -0.60 48.16 5.23
C PRO A 140 -1.04 49.10 4.11
N ALA A 141 -2.35 49.23 3.98
CA ALA A 141 -2.97 50.25 3.17
C ALA A 141 -2.54 51.62 3.71
N GLU A 142 -1.90 52.38 2.82
CA GLU A 142 -2.18 53.79 2.57
C GLU A 142 -1.61 54.84 3.54
N ASP A 143 -0.47 55.41 3.13
CA ASP A 143 -0.25 56.86 3.22
C ASP A 143 -0.30 57.45 1.79
N ARG A 144 -1.51 57.76 1.32
CA ARG A 144 -1.72 58.63 0.15
C ARG A 144 -2.38 59.91 0.63
N PRO A 145 -1.64 61.04 0.68
CA PRO A 145 -2.24 62.32 0.99
C PRO A 145 -2.90 62.91 -0.27
N GLY A 146 -4.20 63.16 -0.18
CA GLY A 146 -4.86 64.29 -0.86
C GLY A 146 -5.32 64.08 -2.30
N ALA A 147 -6.62 63.84 -2.47
CA ALA A 147 -7.37 64.47 -3.55
C ALA A 147 -8.71 64.97 -2.97
N PRO A 148 -9.02 66.27 -3.09
CA PRO A 148 -10.21 66.85 -2.49
C PRO A 148 -11.47 66.51 -3.27
N SER A 149 -12.54 66.41 -2.48
CA SER A 149 -13.96 66.38 -2.82
C SER A 149 -14.32 67.03 -4.16
N ALA A 150 -14.93 66.24 -5.03
CA ALA A 150 -15.86 66.75 -6.03
C ALA A 150 -17.28 66.40 -5.57
N THR A 151 -17.86 67.34 -4.85
CA THR A 151 -19.31 67.50 -4.70
C THR A 151 -19.93 67.69 -6.09
N SER A 152 -20.93 66.89 -6.43
CA SER A 152 -22.13 67.26 -7.20
C SER A 152 -23.01 66.01 -7.23
N ASP A 153 -24.15 65.98 -6.54
CA ASP A 153 -25.37 66.69 -6.94
C ASP A 153 -25.82 66.21 -8.32
N ASP A 154 -26.77 65.28 -8.35
CA ASP A 154 -28.05 65.43 -9.07
C ASP A 154 -28.91 64.16 -8.88
N ARG A 155 -30.01 64.30 -8.15
CA ARG A 155 -31.15 63.38 -8.10
C ARG A 155 -32.28 64.12 -8.82
N PRO A 156 -32.99 63.50 -9.77
CA PRO A 156 -34.30 62.95 -9.43
C PRO A 156 -34.52 61.57 -10.09
N GLU A 157 -35.09 60.61 -9.36
CA GLU A 157 -36.50 60.22 -9.46
C GLU A 157 -36.98 59.99 -10.89
N ASP A 158 -37.15 58.72 -11.28
CA ASP A 158 -38.41 58.36 -11.91
C ASP A 158 -38.76 56.89 -11.68
N ASN A 159 -39.97 56.74 -11.14
CA ASN A 159 -40.60 55.52 -10.71
C ASN A 159 -41.76 55.29 -11.68
N TYR A 160 -41.60 54.40 -12.66
CA TYR A 160 -42.72 53.97 -13.50
C TYR A 160 -42.66 52.46 -13.77
N ARG A 161 -43.51 51.78 -12.98
CA ARG A 161 -44.37 50.63 -13.29
C ARG A 161 -43.85 49.48 -14.14
#